data_AF-A0A935LYY4-F1
#
_entry.id   AF-A0A935LYY4-F1
#
_cell.length_a   1.000
_cell.length_b   1.000
_cell.length_c   1.000
_cell.angle_alpha   90.00
_cell.angle_beta   90.00
_cell.angle_gamma   90.00
#
_symmetry.space_group_name_H-M   'P 1'
#
loop_
_entity.id
_entity.type
_entity.pdbx_description
1 polymer ?
#
loop_
_entity_poly.entity_id
_entity_poly.type
_entity_poly.pdbx_seq_one_letter_code
_entity_poly.pdbx_strand_id
1 'polypeptide(L)'
;MKKLQLQFVFCLLISLLITGNAFSANEFFRSITSGNWNAISTWQMSTNSGSTWIAATLTPTDASGEITVRSPDSVTVTVNVNADQLTVNGGGLLYIITGVTFTLKDGVSTDFTLLASGSVKGQGTFQTQGLGVNMNIRGGSFFNVNMKVNSGVTHVQRSECTLCGKII
;
A
#
# COMPACT_ATOMS: atom_id res chain seq x y z
N MET A 1 -37.77 11.51 40.72
CA MET A 1 -36.31 11.64 40.93
C MET A 1 -35.54 10.35 40.60
N LYS A 2 -35.94 9.16 41.11
CA LYS A 2 -35.26 7.87 40.82
C LYS A 2 -35.26 7.46 39.32
N LYS A 3 -36.33 7.76 38.57
CA LYS A 3 -36.42 7.46 37.11
C LYS A 3 -35.50 8.35 36.25
N LEU A 4 -35.22 9.58 36.71
CA LEU A 4 -34.36 10.55 36.01
C LEU A 4 -32.87 10.19 36.16
N GLN A 5 -32.48 9.68 37.33
CA GLN A 5 -31.10 9.18 37.55
C GLN A 5 -30.82 7.89 36.76
N LEU A 6 -31.82 7.02 36.57
CA LEU A 6 -31.66 5.79 35.79
C LEU A 6 -31.48 6.06 34.28
N GLN A 7 -32.18 7.07 33.73
CA GLN A 7 -31.99 7.50 32.32
C GLN A 7 -30.63 8.16 32.08
N PHE A 8 -30.12 8.96 33.03
CA PHE A 8 -28.78 9.56 32.92
C PHE A 8 -27.67 8.51 32.99
N VAL A 9 -27.80 7.50 33.85
CA VAL A 9 -26.83 6.39 33.96
C VAL A 9 -26.85 5.51 32.70
N PHE A 10 -28.02 5.28 32.10
CA PHE A 10 -28.14 4.49 30.88
C PHE A 10 -27.52 5.18 29.65
N CYS A 11 -27.64 6.52 29.52
CA CYS A 11 -26.94 7.27 28.49
C CYS A 11 -25.42 7.28 28.69
N LEU A 12 -24.94 7.39 29.94
CA LEU A 12 -23.51 7.34 30.27
C LEU A 12 -22.90 5.95 29.99
N LEU A 13 -23.67 4.88 30.22
CA LEU A 13 -23.25 3.49 29.95
C LEU A 13 -23.19 3.20 28.44
N ILE A 14 -24.11 3.77 27.65
CA ILE A 14 -24.11 3.67 26.18
C ILE A 14 -22.94 4.47 25.58
N SER A 15 -22.59 5.64 26.15
CA SER A 15 -21.42 6.40 25.69
C SER A 15 -20.08 5.71 26.00
N LEU A 16 -20.03 4.83 27.02
CA LEU A 16 -18.82 4.07 27.38
C LEU A 16 -18.63 2.80 26.53
N LEU A 17 -19.63 2.40 25.75
CA LEU A 17 -19.58 1.23 24.86
C LEU A 17 -19.13 1.57 23.43
N ILE A 18 -18.84 2.83 23.13
CA ILE A 18 -18.32 3.26 21.82
C ILE A 18 -16.83 3.60 21.95
N THR A 19 -16.01 2.63 22.35
CA THR A 19 -14.65 2.57 21.82
C THR A 19 -14.65 1.61 20.63
N GLY A 20 -15.49 1.92 19.64
CA GLY A 20 -15.25 1.43 18.30
C GLY A 20 -13.97 2.11 17.84
N ASN A 21 -12.86 1.37 17.77
CA ASN A 21 -11.74 1.80 16.96
C ASN A 21 -12.33 2.07 15.57
N ALA A 22 -12.43 3.33 15.18
CA ALA A 22 -12.65 3.65 13.79
C ALA A 22 -11.40 3.13 13.08
N PHE A 23 -11.49 1.94 12.48
CA PHE A 23 -10.51 1.50 11.51
C PHE A 23 -10.56 2.54 10.40
N SER A 24 -9.52 3.36 10.31
CA SER A 24 -9.47 4.36 9.25
C SER A 24 -9.05 3.59 8.02
N ALA A 25 -9.97 3.34 7.08
CA ALA A 25 -9.65 2.77 5.77
C ALA A 25 -8.81 3.74 4.91
N ASN A 26 -7.75 4.32 5.50
CA ASN A 26 -6.88 5.37 4.99
C ASN A 26 -5.53 5.39 5.75
N GLU A 27 -5.20 4.38 6.57
CA GLU A 27 -3.88 4.35 7.22
C GLU A 27 -2.77 4.18 6.17
N PHE A 28 -1.68 4.90 6.37
CA PHE A 28 -0.50 4.86 5.51
C PHE A 28 0.41 3.74 6.02
N PHE A 29 1.05 3.02 5.11
CA PHE A 29 1.93 1.91 5.47
C PHE A 29 3.32 2.09 4.88
N ARG A 30 4.34 1.63 5.61
CA ARG A 30 5.69 1.49 5.06
C ARG A 30 6.39 0.28 5.64
N SER A 31 7.23 -0.37 4.84
CA SER A 31 8.04 -1.48 5.35
C SER A 31 9.02 -1.00 6.43
N ILE A 32 9.22 -1.77 7.50
CA ILE A 32 10.27 -1.53 8.51
C ILE A 32 11.38 -2.56 8.47
N THR A 33 11.11 -3.71 7.86
CA THR A 33 12.08 -4.76 7.67
C THR A 33 11.67 -5.61 6.47
N SER A 34 12.59 -6.43 5.98
CA SER A 34 12.28 -7.42 4.95
C SER A 34 11.40 -8.52 5.53
N GLY A 35 10.42 -8.99 4.75
CA GLY A 35 9.51 -10.04 5.19
C GLY A 35 8.32 -10.21 4.25
N ASN A 36 7.31 -10.96 4.71
CA ASN A 36 6.13 -11.23 3.88
C ASN A 36 5.16 -10.05 3.94
N TRP A 37 4.49 -9.74 2.82
CA TRP A 37 3.46 -8.70 2.76
C TRP A 37 2.37 -8.90 3.82
N ASN A 38 1.96 -10.13 4.05
CA ASN A 38 0.92 -10.49 5.02
C ASN A 38 1.45 -10.67 6.47
N ALA A 39 2.71 -10.33 6.76
CA ALA A 39 3.24 -10.31 8.12
C ALA A 39 3.16 -8.89 8.70
N ILE A 40 2.44 -8.71 9.82
CA ILE A 40 2.30 -7.40 10.48
C ILE A 40 3.67 -6.81 10.84
N SER A 41 4.64 -7.65 11.25
CA SER A 41 6.00 -7.24 11.60
C SER A 41 6.81 -6.62 10.45
N THR A 42 6.36 -6.80 9.20
CA THR A 42 6.99 -6.16 8.03
C THR A 42 6.67 -4.67 7.96
N TRP A 43 5.61 -4.20 8.61
CA TRP A 43 5.05 -2.87 8.40
C TRP A 43 5.07 -2.00 9.65
N GLN A 44 5.24 -0.69 9.42
CA GLN A 44 4.73 0.35 10.29
C GLN A 44 3.50 0.99 9.65
N MET A 45 2.63 1.55 10.47
CA MET A 45 1.46 2.30 10.02
C MET A 45 1.47 3.73 10.56
N SER A 46 0.73 4.60 9.88
CA SER A 46 0.51 5.99 10.27
C SER A 46 -0.96 6.35 10.11
N THR A 47 -1.55 6.96 11.14
CA THR A 47 -2.94 7.47 11.14
C THR A 47 -3.03 8.98 10.87
N ASN A 48 -1.90 9.65 10.66
CA ASN A 48 -1.79 11.09 10.42
C ASN A 48 -0.97 11.41 9.17
N SER A 49 -1.25 10.67 8.09
CA SER A 49 -0.73 10.90 6.74
C SER A 49 0.81 10.96 6.67
N GLY A 50 1.49 10.08 7.40
CA GLY A 50 2.94 9.90 7.40
C GLY A 50 3.69 10.75 8.43
N SER A 51 3.00 11.58 9.23
CA SER A 51 3.65 12.46 10.21
C SER A 51 4.29 11.68 11.36
N THR A 52 3.64 10.61 11.84
CA THR A 52 4.17 9.71 12.87
C THR A 52 3.92 8.26 12.51
N TRP A 53 4.89 7.39 12.81
CA TRP A 53 4.83 5.97 12.48
C TRP A 53 4.89 5.11 13.73
N ILE A 54 3.94 4.20 13.85
CA ILE A 54 3.85 3.21 14.94
C ILE A 54 3.95 1.80 14.37
N ALA A 55 4.14 0.80 15.24
CA ALA A 55 4.04 -0.59 14.81
C ALA A 55 2.66 -0.84 14.19
N ALA A 56 2.62 -1.53 13.04
CA ALA A 56 1.36 -1.85 12.42
C ALA A 56 0.56 -2.84 13.27
N THR A 57 -0.76 -2.73 13.23
CA THR A 57 -1.69 -3.72 13.81
C THR A 57 -2.42 -4.53 12.74
N LEU A 58 -2.25 -4.14 11.47
CA LEU A 58 -2.84 -4.73 10.28
C LEU A 58 -1.80 -4.72 9.15
N THR A 59 -2.09 -5.40 8.06
CA THR A 59 -1.27 -5.35 6.83
C THR A 59 -1.93 -4.45 5.78
N PRO A 60 -1.17 -3.87 4.84
CA PRO A 60 -1.73 -3.00 3.82
C PRO A 60 -2.70 -3.73 2.88
N THR A 61 -3.72 -3.01 2.41
CA THR A 61 -4.74 -3.48 1.45
C THR A 61 -5.00 -2.40 0.39
N ASP A 62 -5.92 -2.63 -0.55
CA ASP A 62 -6.40 -1.61 -1.49
C ASP A 62 -7.28 -0.54 -0.85
N ALA A 63 -7.73 -0.73 0.40
CA ALA A 63 -8.41 0.29 1.18
C ALA A 63 -7.44 1.05 2.12
N SER A 64 -6.13 0.90 1.96
CA SER A 64 -5.14 1.68 2.71
C SER A 64 -4.88 3.02 2.04
N GLY A 65 -4.27 3.95 2.78
CA GLY A 65 -3.62 5.12 2.17
C GLY A 65 -2.34 4.71 1.43
N GLU A 66 -1.39 5.63 1.26
CA GLU A 66 -0.15 5.34 0.56
C GLU A 66 0.63 4.16 1.22
N ILE A 67 1.10 3.24 0.38
CA ILE A 67 1.90 2.09 0.79
C ILE A 67 3.31 2.27 0.23
N THR A 68 4.33 2.22 1.08
CA THR A 68 5.73 2.32 0.64
C THR A 68 6.55 1.08 0.99
N VAL A 69 7.10 0.41 -0.02
CA VAL A 69 8.21 -0.54 0.19
C VAL A 69 9.51 0.28 0.22
N ARG A 70 10.08 0.44 1.42
CA ARG A 70 11.29 1.24 1.64
C ARG A 70 12.53 0.47 1.21
N SER A 71 13.59 1.24 0.96
CA SER A 71 14.94 0.68 0.79
C SER A 71 15.60 0.49 2.15
N PRO A 72 16.36 -0.59 2.37
CA PRO A 72 16.69 -1.67 1.42
C PRO A 72 15.75 -2.89 1.54
N ASP A 73 14.52 -2.72 2.01
CA ASP A 73 13.65 -3.83 2.37
C ASP A 73 13.20 -4.64 1.14
N SER A 74 13.13 -5.96 1.32
CA SER A 74 12.43 -6.86 0.41
C SER A 74 11.13 -7.34 1.03
N VAL A 75 10.02 -6.97 0.39
CA VAL A 75 8.68 -7.42 0.76
C VAL A 75 8.25 -8.53 -0.20
N THR A 76 7.97 -9.72 0.34
CA THR A 76 7.58 -10.90 -0.43
C THR A 76 6.07 -11.13 -0.37
N VAL A 77 5.41 -11.19 -1.53
CA VAL A 77 3.99 -11.51 -1.66
C VAL A 77 3.83 -13.03 -1.74
N THR A 78 3.42 -13.66 -0.63
CA THR A 78 3.29 -15.12 -0.48
C THR A 78 1.86 -15.65 -0.61
N VAL A 79 0.87 -14.76 -0.57
CA VAL A 79 -0.55 -15.04 -0.80
C VAL A 79 -1.14 -13.95 -1.69
N ASN A 80 -2.29 -14.21 -2.31
CA ASN A 80 -2.95 -13.19 -3.12
C ASN A 80 -3.32 -11.99 -2.23
N VAL A 81 -2.92 -10.80 -2.66
CA VAL A 81 -3.21 -9.55 -1.95
C VAL A 81 -3.63 -8.47 -2.93
N ASN A 82 -4.28 -7.45 -2.39
CA ASN A 82 -4.72 -6.27 -3.09
C ASN A 82 -4.02 -5.04 -2.50
N ALA A 83 -3.73 -4.06 -3.35
CA ALA A 83 -3.17 -2.79 -2.95
C ALA A 83 -3.63 -1.69 -3.91
N ASP A 84 -3.59 -0.46 -3.43
CA ASP A 84 -3.68 0.78 -4.20
C ASP A 84 -2.58 1.73 -3.70
N GLN A 85 -2.18 2.70 -4.52
CA GLN A 85 -1.18 3.73 -4.22
C GLN A 85 0.12 3.16 -3.61
N LEU A 86 0.72 2.20 -4.32
CA LEU A 86 1.98 1.56 -3.93
C LEU A 86 3.19 2.28 -4.54
N THR A 87 4.11 2.71 -3.68
CA THR A 87 5.45 3.16 -4.07
C THR A 87 6.51 2.12 -3.67
N VAL A 88 7.37 1.73 -4.61
CA VAL A 88 8.59 0.95 -4.32
C VAL A 88 9.80 1.87 -4.48
N ASN A 89 10.49 2.12 -3.37
CA ASN A 89 11.65 3.02 -3.33
C ASN A 89 12.87 2.44 -4.06
N GLY A 90 13.80 3.30 -4.43
CA GLY A 90 15.08 2.89 -5.02
C GLY A 90 15.88 1.98 -4.09
N GLY A 91 16.18 0.76 -4.52
CA GLY A 91 16.80 -0.28 -3.68
C GLY A 91 15.81 -1.12 -2.86
N GLY A 92 14.53 -0.75 -2.82
CA GLY A 92 13.46 -1.62 -2.31
C GLY A 92 13.06 -2.69 -3.33
N LEU A 93 12.55 -3.83 -2.84
CA LEU A 93 12.14 -4.96 -3.66
C LEU A 93 10.74 -5.45 -3.28
N LEU A 94 9.81 -5.45 -4.23
CA LEU A 94 8.59 -6.26 -4.17
C LEU A 94 8.82 -7.57 -4.91
N TYR A 95 8.79 -8.71 -4.20
CA TYR A 95 8.96 -10.03 -4.80
C TYR A 95 7.66 -10.83 -4.78
N ILE A 96 7.16 -11.28 -5.94
CA ILE A 96 5.91 -12.05 -6.05
C ILE A 96 6.23 -13.51 -6.36
N ILE A 97 5.90 -14.41 -5.43
CA ILE A 97 6.24 -15.83 -5.58
C ILE A 97 5.39 -16.50 -6.67
N THR A 98 5.86 -17.63 -7.20
CA THR A 98 5.14 -18.39 -8.23
C THR A 98 3.73 -18.80 -7.78
N GLY A 99 2.77 -18.77 -8.70
CA GLY A 99 1.36 -19.11 -8.41
C GLY A 99 0.57 -18.06 -7.62
N VAL A 100 1.20 -16.96 -7.18
CA VAL A 100 0.57 -15.88 -6.42
C VAL A 100 0.34 -14.65 -7.30
N THR A 101 -0.76 -13.94 -7.04
CA THR A 101 -1.15 -12.71 -7.72
C THR A 101 -1.16 -11.53 -6.75
N PHE A 102 -0.34 -10.51 -7.04
CA PHE A 102 -0.47 -9.18 -6.46
C PHE A 102 -1.42 -8.37 -7.34
N THR A 103 -2.54 -7.90 -6.82
CA THR A 103 -3.53 -7.12 -7.59
C THR A 103 -3.45 -5.65 -7.20
N LEU A 104 -3.00 -4.81 -8.13
CA LEU A 104 -3.08 -3.36 -8.05
C LEU A 104 -4.48 -2.91 -8.51
N LYS A 105 -5.21 -2.25 -7.61
CA LYS A 105 -6.51 -1.66 -7.88
C LYS A 105 -6.37 -0.25 -8.48
N ASP A 106 -7.40 0.15 -9.19
CA ASP A 106 -7.58 1.51 -9.71
C ASP A 106 -8.17 2.42 -8.61
N GLY A 107 -7.54 3.55 -8.37
CA GLY A 107 -7.94 4.59 -7.43
C GLY A 107 -7.93 6.00 -8.05
N VAL A 108 -8.12 7.02 -7.21
CA VAL A 108 -8.25 8.44 -7.66
C VAL A 108 -6.90 9.07 -8.03
N SER A 109 -5.79 8.34 -7.99
CA SER A 109 -4.41 8.86 -8.11
C SER A 109 -3.53 7.96 -8.97
N THR A 110 -2.21 8.20 -8.96
CA THR A 110 -1.25 7.20 -9.44
C THR A 110 -1.30 5.98 -8.53
N ASP A 111 -1.67 4.83 -9.08
CA ASP A 111 -1.84 3.61 -8.30
C ASP A 111 -0.49 2.96 -7.99
N PHE A 112 0.49 3.10 -8.88
CA PHE A 112 1.82 2.52 -8.66
C PHE A 112 2.96 3.41 -9.11
N THR A 113 3.97 3.55 -8.25
CA THR A 113 5.22 4.22 -8.56
C THR A 113 6.41 3.30 -8.29
N LEU A 114 7.23 3.05 -9.31
CA LEU A 114 8.51 2.37 -9.17
C LEU A 114 9.64 3.39 -9.36
N LEU A 115 10.35 3.71 -8.28
CA LEU A 115 11.46 4.67 -8.33
C LEU A 115 12.69 4.05 -9.01
N ALA A 116 13.62 4.91 -9.46
CA ALA A 116 14.88 4.47 -10.06
C ALA A 116 15.63 3.55 -9.08
N SER A 117 16.21 2.45 -9.59
CA SER A 117 16.79 1.35 -8.80
C SER A 117 15.82 0.53 -7.94
N GLY A 118 14.53 0.84 -7.93
CA GLY A 118 13.50 0.00 -7.31
C GLY A 118 13.27 -1.26 -8.14
N SER A 119 12.85 -2.34 -7.49
CA SER A 119 12.62 -3.63 -8.16
C SER A 119 11.24 -4.21 -7.86
N VAL A 120 10.56 -4.69 -8.91
CA VAL A 120 9.47 -5.67 -8.83
C VAL A 120 9.93 -6.92 -9.56
N LYS A 121 10.01 -8.05 -8.86
CA LYS A 121 10.54 -9.31 -9.42
C LYS A 121 9.69 -10.51 -9.02
N GLY A 122 9.90 -11.62 -9.70
CA GLY A 122 9.40 -12.93 -9.29
C GLY A 122 8.73 -13.68 -10.43
N GLN A 123 8.23 -14.88 -10.11
CA GLN A 123 7.57 -15.77 -11.07
C GLN A 123 6.03 -15.74 -10.94
N GLY A 124 5.50 -14.98 -9.98
CA GLY A 124 4.08 -14.75 -9.84
C GLY A 124 3.52 -13.77 -10.88
N THR A 125 2.34 -13.22 -10.59
CA THR A 125 1.65 -12.26 -11.44
C THR A 125 1.46 -10.93 -10.72
N PHE A 126 1.89 -9.84 -11.37
CA PHE A 126 1.42 -8.50 -11.07
C PHE A 126 0.19 -8.24 -11.94
N GLN A 127 -0.96 -8.07 -11.30
CA GLN A 127 -2.23 -7.90 -11.96
C GLN A 127 -2.76 -6.50 -11.74
N THR A 128 -3.30 -5.85 -12.77
CA THR A 128 -4.04 -4.61 -12.64
C THR A 128 -5.53 -4.86 -12.78
N GLN A 129 -6.35 -4.15 -12.01
CA GLN A 129 -7.80 -4.31 -12.03
C GLN A 129 -8.51 -3.01 -11.72
N GLY A 130 -9.28 -2.51 -12.68
CA GLY A 130 -10.16 -1.36 -12.53
C GLY A 130 -10.61 -0.84 -13.89
N LEU A 131 -10.96 0.44 -13.99
CA LEU A 131 -11.28 1.11 -15.25
C LEU A 131 -10.01 1.64 -15.92
N GLY A 132 -9.10 2.26 -15.16
CA GLY A 132 -7.89 2.89 -15.69
C GLY A 132 -6.75 2.98 -14.69
N VAL A 133 -5.98 1.90 -14.54
CA VAL A 133 -4.82 1.85 -13.63
C VAL A 133 -3.65 2.68 -14.18
N ASN A 134 -3.09 3.57 -13.37
CA ASN A 134 -1.97 4.46 -13.70
C ASN A 134 -0.68 4.03 -12.98
N MET A 135 0.32 3.62 -13.76
CA MET A 135 1.64 3.22 -13.28
C MET A 135 2.72 4.19 -13.75
N ASN A 136 3.54 4.70 -12.83
CA ASN A 136 4.76 5.43 -13.12
C ASN A 136 5.99 4.56 -12.86
N ILE A 137 6.65 4.13 -13.93
CA ILE A 137 7.87 3.32 -13.86
C ILE A 137 9.06 4.19 -14.26
N ARG A 138 9.82 4.67 -13.28
CA ARG A 138 10.94 5.59 -13.54
C ARG A 138 12.09 4.88 -14.26
N GLY A 139 12.83 5.64 -15.08
CA GLY A 139 14.05 5.15 -15.72
C GLY A 139 15.04 4.58 -14.70
N GLY A 140 15.69 3.45 -15.04
CA GLY A 140 16.63 2.75 -14.16
C GLY A 140 16.01 1.83 -13.11
N SER A 141 14.68 1.63 -13.14
CA SER A 141 14.00 0.60 -12.34
C SER A 141 14.02 -0.78 -13.01
N PHE A 142 13.70 -1.82 -12.23
CA PHE A 142 13.62 -3.21 -12.70
C PHE A 142 12.22 -3.79 -12.47
N PHE A 143 11.40 -3.86 -13.51
CA PHE A 143 10.09 -4.53 -13.48
C PHE A 143 10.19 -5.85 -14.27
N ASN A 144 10.36 -6.97 -13.57
CA ASN A 144 10.57 -8.29 -14.15
C ASN A 144 9.71 -9.35 -13.44
N VAL A 145 8.41 -9.35 -13.77
CA VAL A 145 7.39 -10.28 -13.29
C VAL A 145 6.32 -10.41 -14.37
N ASN A 146 5.50 -11.47 -14.35
CA ASN A 146 4.38 -11.58 -15.29
C ASN A 146 3.39 -10.45 -15.04
N MET A 147 2.97 -9.76 -16.10
CA MET A 147 1.97 -8.69 -16.04
C MET A 147 0.66 -9.17 -16.63
N LYS A 148 -0.46 -8.92 -15.92
CA LYS A 148 -1.81 -9.22 -16.40
C LYS A 148 -2.74 -8.03 -16.19
N VAL A 149 -3.42 -7.59 -17.24
CA VAL A 149 -4.56 -6.67 -17.12
C VAL A 149 -5.83 -7.51 -16.95
N ASN A 150 -6.46 -7.46 -15.78
CA ASN A 150 -7.66 -8.25 -15.50
C ASN A 150 -8.94 -7.58 -16.00
N SER A 151 -9.01 -6.26 -15.88
CA SER A 151 -10.11 -5.45 -16.41
C SER A 151 -9.62 -4.04 -16.71
N GLY A 152 -10.31 -3.35 -17.62
CA GLY A 152 -10.03 -1.97 -17.98
C GLY A 152 -8.71 -1.79 -18.74
N VAL A 153 -8.09 -0.62 -18.54
CA VAL A 153 -6.84 -0.22 -19.18
C VAL A 153 -5.76 -0.01 -18.12
N THR A 154 -4.50 -0.29 -18.47
CA THR A 154 -3.34 0.09 -17.67
C THR A 154 -2.50 1.08 -18.46
N HIS A 155 -2.37 2.29 -17.93
CA HIS A 155 -1.51 3.34 -18.44
C HIS A 155 -0.15 3.25 -17.75
N VAL A 156 0.91 2.99 -18.53
CA VAL A 156 2.27 2.97 -18.01
C VAL A 156 3.02 4.18 -18.57
N GLN A 157 3.40 5.10 -17.69
CA GLN A 157 4.27 6.22 -18.03
C GLN A 157 5.70 5.93 -17.54
N ARG A 158 6.68 6.28 -18.38
CA ARG A 158 8.10 6.26 -18.02
C ARG A 158 8.56 7.68 -17.77
N SER A 159 8.68 8.08 -16.51
CA SER A 159 9.32 9.35 -16.18
C SER A 159 10.83 9.16 -16.16
N GLU A 160 11.52 9.72 -17.16
CA GLU A 160 12.97 9.91 -17.09
C GLU A 160 13.27 11.10 -16.19
N CYS A 161 14.36 11.03 -15.41
CA CYS A 161 14.76 12.14 -14.53
C CYS A 161 14.87 13.44 -15.34
N THR A 162 14.00 14.41 -15.06
CA THR A 162 13.86 15.68 -15.81
C THR A 162 15.10 16.60 -15.70
N LEU A 163 16.15 16.21 -14.94
CA LEU A 163 17.36 17.00 -14.71
C LEU A 163 18.67 16.42 -15.27
N CYS A 164 18.66 15.30 -16.00
CA CYS A 164 19.89 14.74 -16.58
C CYS A 164 20.22 15.21 -18.00
N GLY A 165 19.49 16.18 -18.57
CA GLY A 165 19.54 16.49 -20.02
C GLY A 165 19.80 17.95 -20.41
N LYS A 166 20.31 18.81 -19.54
CA LYS A 166 20.73 20.17 -19.93
C LYS A 166 22.13 20.48 -19.41
N ILE A 167 23.12 19.89 -20.08
CA ILE A 167 24.46 20.48 -20.11
C ILE A 167 24.37 21.60 -21.15
N ILE A 168 24.74 22.81 -20.72
CA ILE A 168 24.86 24.01 -21.55
C ILE A 168 26.01 23.82 -22.54
#